data_AF-A0A3D0S095-F1
#
_entry.id   AF-A0A3D0S095-F1
#
_cell.length_a   1.000
_cell.length_b   1.000
_cell.length_c   1.000
_cell.angle_alpha   90.00
_cell.angle_beta   90.00
_cell.angle_gamma   90.00
#
_symmetry.space_group_name_H-M   'P 1'
#
loop_
_entity.id
_entity.type
_entity.pdbx_description
1 polymer ?
#
loop_
_entity_poly.entity_id
_entity_poly.type
_entity_poly.pdbx_seq_one_letter_code
_entity_poly.pdbx_strand_id
1 'polypeptide(L)'
;MWLLDVDGVINMIGSKQSRWPGPMRRADVCGYPIRWSPALVDAVNTVHRSGMCEVRWATTWIEGGAVDRLAETLGFDYFETAYTRFPHEVHDEAKMRAAVRVLAVGRRLVWTDDEVVPLTAADRVALLGPDDGRWLTIRPGQSRGLGPKDLAVVASFLGDGSACHALIDAANEWVA
;
A
#
# COMPACT_ATOMS: atom_id res chain seq x y z
N MET A 1 10.12 3.34 -4.37
CA MET A 1 9.76 2.73 -3.08
C MET A 1 8.28 2.92 -2.89
N TRP A 2 7.58 1.88 -2.46
CA TRP A 2 6.16 1.93 -2.17
C TRP A 2 5.94 1.81 -0.65
N LEU A 3 5.46 2.90 -0.05
CA LEU A 3 4.98 2.95 1.32
C LEU A 3 3.53 2.46 1.39
N LEU A 4 3.33 1.29 1.98
CA LEU A 4 2.05 0.58 2.00
C LEU A 4 1.46 0.57 3.41
N ASP A 5 0.32 1.22 3.58
CA ASP A 5 -0.50 1.08 4.78
C ASP A 5 -1.41 -0.18 4.71
N VAL A 6 -2.00 -0.54 5.85
CA VAL A 6 -2.86 -1.72 6.02
C VAL A 6 -4.32 -1.33 6.14
N ASP A 7 -4.69 -0.59 7.18
CA ASP A 7 -6.10 -0.27 7.44
C ASP A 7 -6.63 0.68 6.38
N GLY A 8 -7.85 0.43 5.89
CA GLY A 8 -8.45 1.18 4.80
C GLY A 8 -7.80 1.01 3.41
N VAL A 9 -6.62 0.38 3.33
CA VAL A 9 -5.84 0.15 2.10
C VAL A 9 -5.87 -1.32 1.67
N ILE A 10 -5.39 -2.21 2.54
CA ILE A 10 -5.44 -3.67 2.37
C ILE A 10 -6.62 -4.25 3.17
N ASN A 11 -6.71 -3.88 4.45
CA ASN A 11 -7.82 -4.23 5.32
C ASN A 11 -9.02 -3.32 5.03
N MET A 12 -10.07 -3.90 4.45
CA MET A 12 -11.28 -3.16 4.10
C MET A 12 -12.25 -3.04 5.29
N ILE A 13 -12.46 -1.80 5.72
CA ILE A 13 -13.32 -1.47 6.87
C ILE A 13 -14.80 -1.51 6.47
N GLY A 14 -15.65 -2.11 7.31
CA GLY A 14 -17.09 -2.22 7.08
C GLY A 14 -17.48 -3.48 6.30
N SER A 15 -18.42 -3.39 5.35
CA SER A 15 -19.07 -4.56 4.73
C SER A 15 -19.07 -4.58 3.20
N LYS A 16 -18.54 -3.55 2.53
CA LYS A 16 -18.50 -3.52 1.05
C LYS A 16 -17.55 -4.59 0.52
N GLN A 17 -17.86 -5.07 -0.69
CA GLN A 17 -17.00 -5.97 -1.44
C GLN A 17 -15.81 -5.24 -2.06
N SER A 18 -14.70 -5.96 -2.17
CA SER A 18 -13.53 -5.51 -2.92
C SER A 18 -13.88 -5.27 -4.39
N ARG A 19 -13.06 -4.45 -5.07
CA ARG A 19 -13.12 -4.29 -6.53
C ARG A 19 -12.29 -5.36 -7.26
N TRP A 20 -11.55 -6.17 -6.53
CA TRP A 20 -10.83 -7.32 -7.06
C TRP A 20 -11.78 -8.50 -7.32
N PRO A 21 -11.47 -9.37 -8.30
CA PRO A 21 -12.23 -10.59 -8.50
C PRO A 21 -12.04 -11.57 -7.33
N GLY A 22 -12.98 -12.51 -7.22
CA GLY A 22 -12.93 -13.59 -6.24
C GLY A 22 -13.46 -13.23 -4.84
N PRO A 23 -13.53 -14.23 -3.94
CA PRO A 23 -14.04 -14.03 -2.59
C PRO A 23 -13.04 -13.29 -1.71
N MET A 24 -13.55 -12.37 -0.90
CA MET A 24 -12.77 -11.78 0.18
C MET A 24 -12.49 -12.82 1.29
N ARG A 25 -11.34 -12.71 1.92
CA ARG A 25 -10.98 -13.47 3.13
C ARG A 25 -11.21 -12.63 4.37
N ARG A 26 -11.37 -13.31 5.50
CA ARG A 26 -11.46 -12.71 6.83
C ARG A 26 -10.63 -13.52 7.83
N ALA A 27 -9.99 -12.85 8.75
CA ALA A 27 -9.25 -13.45 9.86
C ALA A 27 -9.23 -12.50 11.05
N ASP A 28 -8.97 -13.02 12.24
CA ASP A 28 -8.57 -12.21 13.38
C ASP A 28 -7.05 -12.12 13.40
N VAL A 29 -6.50 -10.91 13.46
CA VAL A 29 -5.07 -10.68 13.62
C VAL A 29 -4.87 -9.79 14.83
N CYS A 30 -4.17 -10.29 15.83
CA CYS A 30 -3.92 -9.58 17.09
C CYS A 30 -5.20 -9.03 17.76
N GLY A 31 -6.34 -9.73 17.65
CA GLY A 31 -7.62 -9.33 18.25
C GLY A 31 -8.45 -8.37 17.39
N TYR A 32 -8.03 -8.09 16.15
CA TYR A 32 -8.77 -7.23 15.22
C TYR A 32 -9.26 -8.02 14.01
N PRO A 33 -10.54 -7.85 13.60
CA PRO A 33 -11.06 -8.50 12.41
C PRO A 33 -10.50 -7.82 11.15
N ILE A 34 -9.76 -8.58 10.36
CA ILE A 34 -9.19 -8.15 9.09
C ILE A 34 -9.98 -8.74 7.93
N ARG A 35 -10.26 -7.93 6.91
CA ARG A 35 -10.92 -8.34 5.67
C ARG A 35 -10.10 -7.89 4.47
N TRP A 36 -9.73 -8.82 3.58
CA TRP A 36 -8.91 -8.47 2.42
C TRP A 36 -9.30 -9.26 1.17
N SER A 37 -8.81 -8.80 0.03
CA SER A 37 -8.81 -9.57 -1.21
C SER A 37 -7.47 -10.29 -1.37
N PRO A 38 -7.43 -11.63 -1.50
CA PRO A 38 -6.20 -12.34 -1.84
C PRO A 38 -5.55 -11.83 -3.13
N ALA A 39 -6.35 -11.52 -4.15
CA ALA A 39 -5.84 -11.00 -5.42
C ALA A 39 -5.11 -9.65 -5.27
N LEU A 40 -5.49 -8.82 -4.28
CA LEU A 40 -4.74 -7.59 -3.96
C LEU A 40 -3.36 -7.93 -3.38
N VAL A 41 -3.31 -8.88 -2.45
CA VAL A 41 -2.06 -9.34 -1.82
C VAL A 41 -1.13 -9.91 -2.89
N ASP A 42 -1.63 -10.78 -3.77
CA ASP A 42 -0.87 -11.38 -4.86
C ASP A 42 -0.32 -10.32 -5.82
N ALA A 43 -1.11 -9.30 -6.16
CA ALA A 43 -0.68 -8.21 -7.02
C ALA A 43 0.46 -7.39 -6.38
N VAL A 44 0.35 -7.04 -5.10
CA VAL A 44 1.40 -6.30 -4.36
C VAL A 44 2.67 -7.13 -4.25
N ASN A 45 2.56 -8.40 -3.85
CA ASN A 45 3.70 -9.32 -3.78
C ASN A 45 4.40 -9.42 -5.13
N THR A 46 3.63 -9.49 -6.23
CA THR A 46 4.22 -9.62 -7.55
C THR A 46 4.97 -8.36 -7.99
N VAL A 47 4.45 -7.16 -7.67
CA VAL A 47 5.19 -5.90 -7.88
C VAL A 47 6.48 -5.87 -7.07
N HIS A 48 6.47 -6.43 -5.85
CA HIS A 48 7.68 -6.52 -5.03
C HIS A 48 8.71 -7.50 -5.62
N ARG A 49 8.29 -8.74 -5.91
CA ARG A 49 9.16 -9.82 -6.42
C ARG A 49 9.74 -9.52 -7.80
N SER A 50 9.04 -8.74 -8.63
CA SER A 50 9.57 -8.34 -9.93
C SER A 50 10.75 -7.36 -9.83
N GLY A 51 11.00 -6.79 -8.64
CA GLY A 51 12.02 -5.77 -8.44
C GLY A 51 11.64 -4.39 -8.99
N MET A 52 10.43 -4.24 -9.57
CA MET A 52 9.92 -2.96 -10.08
C MET A 52 9.79 -1.92 -8.96
N CYS A 53 9.41 -2.37 -7.76
CA CYS A 53 9.34 -1.51 -6.60
C CYS A 53 9.66 -2.25 -5.31
N GLU A 54 10.54 -1.67 -4.50
CA GLU A 54 10.69 -2.07 -3.11
C GLU A 54 9.48 -1.58 -2.31
N VAL A 55 8.68 -2.53 -1.80
CA VAL A 55 7.51 -2.27 -0.96
C VAL A 55 7.96 -2.29 0.50
N ARG A 56 7.46 -1.35 1.30
CA ARG A 56 7.72 -1.25 2.73
C ARG A 56 6.44 -0.97 3.50
N TRP A 57 6.32 -1.56 4.68
CA TRP A 57 5.20 -1.30 5.58
C TRP A 57 5.27 0.11 6.15
N ALA A 58 4.26 0.92 5.83
CA ALA A 58 4.06 2.25 6.39
C ALA A 58 2.71 2.28 7.12
N THR A 59 2.62 1.53 8.22
CA THR A 59 1.35 1.24 8.90
C THR A 59 1.46 1.39 10.42
N THR A 60 0.32 1.43 11.12
CA THR A 60 0.27 1.45 12.59
C THR A 60 0.64 0.10 13.22
N TRP A 61 0.61 -0.98 12.45
CA TRP A 61 0.93 -2.36 12.88
C TRP A 61 2.41 -2.64 13.12
N ILE A 62 3.31 -1.67 12.92
CA ILE A 62 4.77 -1.89 12.97
C ILE A 62 5.34 -2.19 14.36
N GLU A 63 4.55 -2.04 15.43
CA GLU A 63 5.00 -2.29 16.80
C GLU A 63 4.77 -3.76 17.22
N GLY A 64 5.64 -4.28 18.09
CA GLY A 64 5.43 -5.56 18.78
C GLY A 64 5.31 -6.80 17.88
N GLY A 65 5.86 -6.76 16.66
CA GLY A 65 5.78 -7.87 15.69
C GLY A 65 4.35 -8.12 15.16
N ALA A 66 3.44 -7.15 15.30
CA ALA A 66 2.07 -7.30 14.81
C ALA A 66 2.02 -7.32 13.27
N VAL A 67 2.88 -6.53 12.60
CA VAL A 67 2.98 -6.51 11.14
C VAL A 67 3.44 -7.84 10.55
N ASP A 68 4.34 -8.57 11.21
CA ASP A 68 4.82 -9.88 10.74
C ASP A 68 3.68 -10.91 10.78
N ARG A 69 2.94 -10.96 11.89
CA ARG A 69 1.75 -11.82 12.03
C ARG A 69 0.66 -11.46 11.02
N LEU A 70 0.49 -10.17 10.73
CA LEU A 70 -0.44 -9.71 9.71
C LEU A 70 0.00 -10.15 8.32
N ALA A 71 1.27 -9.94 7.96
CA ALA A 71 1.83 -10.35 6.68
C ALA A 71 1.67 -11.87 6.46
N GLU A 72 2.03 -12.68 7.46
CA GLU A 72 1.87 -14.14 7.42
C GLU A 72 0.40 -14.55 7.23
N THR A 73 -0.52 -13.96 8.00
CA THR A 73 -1.95 -14.30 7.91
C THR A 73 -2.56 -13.93 6.57
N LEU A 74 -2.17 -12.78 6.01
CA LEU A 74 -2.74 -12.28 4.76
C LEU A 74 -2.08 -12.91 3.51
N GLY A 75 -0.89 -13.49 3.66
CA GLY A 75 -0.11 -14.10 2.58
C GLY A 75 0.85 -13.14 1.89
N PHE A 76 1.33 -12.09 2.58
CA PHE A 76 2.35 -11.20 2.04
C PHE A 76 3.75 -11.82 2.13
N ASP A 77 4.58 -11.47 1.14
CA ASP A 77 6.02 -11.66 1.24
C ASP A 77 6.60 -10.76 2.35
N TYR A 78 7.87 -10.98 2.71
CA TYR A 78 8.53 -10.14 3.69
C TYR A 78 8.76 -8.73 3.13
N PHE A 79 8.22 -7.72 3.82
CA PHE A 79 8.53 -6.30 3.57
C PHE A 79 9.14 -5.68 4.82
N GLU A 80 10.20 -4.87 4.65
CA GLU A 80 10.74 -4.06 5.75
C GLU A 80 9.74 -2.98 6.17
N THR A 81 9.79 -2.59 7.44
CA THR A 81 9.11 -1.36 7.90
C THR A 81 9.79 -0.13 7.31
N ALA A 82 9.00 0.84 6.85
CA ALA A 82 9.54 2.07 6.27
C ALA A 82 10.09 3.05 7.32
N TYR A 83 9.74 2.85 8.59
CA TYR A 83 10.19 3.68 9.69
C TYR A 83 10.20 2.90 11.01
N THR A 84 11.04 3.37 11.93
CA THR A 84 10.87 3.16 13.37
C THR A 84 10.21 4.41 13.94
N ARG A 85 9.23 4.24 14.83
CA ARG A 85 8.53 5.35 15.50
C ARG A 85 9.36 5.84 16.69
N PHE A 86 9.46 7.16 16.85
CA PHE A 86 10.04 7.72 18.07
C PHE A 86 9.04 7.63 19.24
N PRO A 87 9.48 7.55 20.52
CA PRO A 87 8.60 7.32 21.66
C PRO A 87 7.37 8.26 21.78
N HIS A 88 7.50 9.51 21.33
CA HIS A 88 6.46 10.54 21.42
C HIS A 88 5.81 10.90 20.08
N GLU A 89 6.27 10.31 18.98
CA GLU A 89 5.78 10.63 17.64
C GLU A 89 4.49 9.86 17.37
N VAL A 90 3.45 10.51 16.88
CA VAL A 90 2.24 9.79 16.45
C VAL A 90 2.47 9.10 15.11
N HIS A 91 1.73 8.02 14.81
CA HIS A 91 1.96 7.24 13.59
C HIS A 91 1.87 8.07 12.30
N ASP A 92 0.96 9.05 12.24
CA ASP A 92 0.79 9.91 11.08
C ASP A 92 2.04 10.72 10.78
N GLU A 93 2.65 11.33 11.79
CA GLU A 93 3.91 12.07 11.68
C GLU A 93 5.04 11.15 11.22
N ALA A 94 5.10 9.93 11.77
CA ALA A 94 6.11 8.95 11.40
C ALA A 94 5.97 8.50 9.93
N LYS A 95 4.74 8.27 9.46
CA LYS A 95 4.43 7.93 8.07
C LYS A 95 4.77 9.09 7.12
N MET A 96 4.39 10.33 7.47
CA MET A 96 4.74 11.53 6.70
C MET A 96 6.25 11.71 6.61
N ARG A 97 6.97 11.55 7.72
CA ARG A 97 8.43 11.60 7.76
C ARG A 97 9.07 10.52 6.89
N ALA A 98 8.52 9.31 6.88
CA ALA A 98 8.97 8.24 6.00
C ALA A 98 8.81 8.63 4.53
N ALA A 99 7.66 9.17 4.14
CA ALA A 99 7.38 9.65 2.77
C ALA A 99 8.38 10.74 2.33
N VAL A 100 8.58 11.77 3.17
CA VAL A 100 9.57 12.83 2.92
C VAL A 100 10.98 12.25 2.79
N ARG A 101 11.34 11.28 3.64
CA ARG A 101 12.68 10.66 3.62
C ARG A 101 12.96 9.94 2.31
N VAL A 102 11.98 9.23 1.73
CA VAL A 102 12.14 8.55 0.43
C VAL A 102 12.59 9.54 -0.64
N LEU A 103 11.93 10.71 -0.72
CA LEU A 103 12.24 11.74 -1.69
C LEU A 103 13.58 12.44 -1.38
N ALA A 104 13.85 12.69 -0.09
CA ALA A 104 15.10 13.32 0.34
C ALA A 104 16.35 12.50 0.00
N VAL A 105 16.23 11.17 -0.06
CA VAL A 105 17.33 10.28 -0.52
C VAL A 105 17.33 10.04 -2.03
N GLY A 106 16.55 10.84 -2.79
CA GLY A 106 16.53 10.82 -4.25
C GLY A 106 15.73 9.68 -4.87
N ARG A 107 14.94 8.91 -4.10
CA ARG A 107 14.12 7.82 -4.63
C ARG A 107 12.73 8.31 -5.01
N ARG A 108 12.12 7.68 -6.02
CA ARG A 108 10.70 7.88 -6.35
C ARG A 108 9.81 7.21 -5.31
N LEU A 109 8.68 7.86 -5.00
CA LEU A 109 7.72 7.46 -3.97
C LEU A 109 6.40 7.01 -4.59
N VAL A 110 5.91 5.85 -4.17
CA VAL A 110 4.47 5.49 -4.21
C VAL A 110 4.02 5.46 -2.76
N TRP A 111 2.94 6.15 -2.40
CA TRP A 111 2.41 6.14 -1.04
C TRP A 111 0.91 5.88 -1.05
N THR A 112 0.50 4.78 -0.42
CA THR A 112 -0.90 4.37 -0.34
C THR A 112 -1.34 4.30 1.12
N ASP A 113 -2.25 5.19 1.49
CA ASP A 113 -2.77 5.36 2.84
C ASP A 113 -4.14 6.03 2.72
N ASP A 114 -5.16 5.53 3.40
CA ASP A 114 -6.53 6.07 3.31
C ASP A 114 -6.76 7.29 4.21
N GLU A 115 -5.88 7.54 5.19
CA GLU A 115 -6.02 8.57 6.20
C GLU A 115 -4.94 9.67 6.13
N VAL A 116 -3.67 9.29 5.96
CA VAL A 116 -2.52 10.17 6.21
C VAL A 116 -2.04 10.88 4.94
N VAL A 117 -2.23 10.30 3.76
CA VAL A 117 -1.92 10.96 2.48
C VAL A 117 -2.72 12.26 2.36
N PRO A 118 -2.10 13.46 2.23
CA PRO A 118 -2.84 14.72 2.25
C PRO A 118 -3.93 14.81 1.16
N LEU A 119 -5.10 15.37 1.52
CA LEU A 119 -6.27 15.44 0.64
C LEU A 119 -6.09 16.39 -0.54
N THR A 120 -5.50 17.57 -0.29
CA THR A 120 -5.36 18.59 -1.32
C THR A 120 -4.02 18.47 -2.06
N ALA A 121 -3.99 18.93 -3.30
CA ALA A 121 -2.74 19.00 -4.07
C ALA A 121 -1.74 19.98 -3.43
N ALA A 122 -2.23 21.09 -2.85
CA ALA A 122 -1.40 22.07 -2.16
C ALA A 122 -0.69 21.46 -0.94
N ASP A 123 -1.40 20.69 -0.12
CA ASP A 123 -0.80 20.04 1.05
C ASP A 123 0.18 18.94 0.65
N ARG A 124 -0.12 18.18 -0.41
CA ARG A 124 0.84 17.20 -0.97
C ARG A 124 2.11 17.89 -1.45
N VAL A 125 2.00 19.01 -2.15
CA VAL A 125 3.17 19.78 -2.60
C VAL A 125 3.93 20.39 -1.42
N ALA A 126 3.22 20.90 -0.40
CA ALA A 126 3.85 21.42 0.80
C ALA A 126 4.64 20.35 1.56
N LEU A 127 4.15 19.11 1.59
CA LEU A 127 4.81 17.99 2.27
C LEU A 127 5.92 17.34 1.42
N LEU A 128 5.62 17.02 0.16
CA LEU A 128 6.45 16.17 -0.70
C LEU A 128 7.31 16.97 -1.69
N GLY A 129 7.13 18.29 -1.75
CA GLY A 129 7.75 19.15 -2.76
C GLY A 129 6.95 19.19 -4.07
N PRO A 130 7.47 19.87 -5.11
CA PRO A 130 6.76 20.03 -6.38
C PRO A 130 6.38 18.68 -6.99
N ASP A 131 5.24 18.65 -7.69
CA ASP A 131 4.84 17.48 -8.48
C ASP A 131 5.67 17.43 -9.78
N ASP A 132 6.90 16.91 -9.64
CA ASP A 132 7.87 16.72 -10.71
C ASP A 132 7.92 15.27 -11.20
N GLY A 133 6.86 14.49 -10.94
CA GLY A 133 6.76 13.08 -11.30
C GLY A 133 7.57 12.13 -10.41
N ARG A 134 8.14 12.61 -9.30
CA ARG A 134 8.86 11.76 -8.33
C ARG A 134 7.98 11.11 -7.28
N TRP A 135 6.73 11.51 -7.12
CA TRP A 135 5.81 10.88 -6.20
C TRP A 135 4.45 10.58 -6.83
N LEU A 136 3.84 9.48 -6.37
CA LEU A 136 2.45 9.10 -6.61
C LEU A 136 1.82 8.82 -5.26
N THR A 137 0.67 9.43 -4.98
CA THR A 137 -0.11 9.16 -3.77
C THR A 137 -1.48 8.62 -4.14
N ILE A 138 -1.93 7.56 -3.47
CA ILE A 138 -3.29 7.03 -3.64
C ILE A 138 -3.95 6.95 -2.28
N ARG A 139 -5.14 7.55 -2.18
CA ARG A 139 -5.98 7.50 -0.98
C ARG A 139 -7.23 6.69 -1.28
N PRO A 140 -7.21 5.36 -1.09
CA PRO A 140 -8.37 4.54 -1.39
C PRO A 140 -9.53 4.85 -0.44
N GLY A 141 -10.75 4.52 -0.87
CA GLY A 141 -11.87 4.55 0.06
C GLY A 141 -11.75 3.39 1.03
N GLN A 142 -11.65 3.67 2.34
CA GLN A 142 -11.43 2.67 3.40
C GLN A 142 -12.33 1.43 3.36
N SER A 143 -13.56 1.58 2.85
CA SER A 143 -14.51 0.47 2.71
C SER A 143 -14.26 -0.46 1.53
N ARG A 144 -13.38 -0.08 0.61
CA ARG A 144 -13.07 -0.83 -0.62
C ARG A 144 -11.59 -1.18 -0.74
N GLY A 145 -10.70 -0.49 -0.03
CA GLY A 145 -9.25 -0.67 -0.16
C GLY A 145 -8.73 -0.29 -1.56
N LEU A 146 -7.47 -0.63 -1.83
CA LEU A 146 -6.89 -0.53 -3.17
C LEU A 146 -7.61 -1.47 -4.13
N GLY A 147 -7.99 -0.94 -5.30
CA GLY A 147 -8.58 -1.71 -6.38
C GLY A 147 -7.63 -1.94 -7.56
N PRO A 148 -8.04 -2.75 -8.55
CA PRO A 148 -7.23 -2.99 -9.76
C PRO A 148 -6.84 -1.70 -10.50
N LYS A 149 -7.71 -0.68 -10.51
CA LYS A 149 -7.42 0.62 -11.11
C LYS A 149 -6.29 1.37 -10.41
N ASP A 150 -6.20 1.26 -9.09
CA ASP A 150 -5.14 1.89 -8.31
C ASP A 150 -3.79 1.24 -8.65
N LEU A 151 -3.76 -0.10 -8.73
CA LEU A 151 -2.58 -0.86 -9.15
C LEU A 151 -2.14 -0.53 -10.58
N ALA A 152 -3.09 -0.30 -11.50
CA ALA A 152 -2.77 0.17 -12.86
C ALA A 152 -2.11 1.56 -12.87
N VAL A 153 -2.49 2.45 -11.95
CA VAL A 153 -1.84 3.76 -11.81
C VAL A 153 -0.44 3.62 -11.21
N VAL A 154 -0.26 2.77 -10.19
CA VAL A 154 1.06 2.45 -9.61
C VAL A 154 1.99 1.89 -10.69
N ALA A 155 1.51 0.91 -11.45
CA ALA A 155 2.19 0.32 -12.59
C ALA A 155 2.69 1.34 -13.62
N SER A 156 1.77 2.20 -14.09
CA SER A 156 2.08 3.26 -15.05
C SER A 156 3.13 4.22 -14.51
N PHE A 157 3.03 4.60 -13.23
CA PHE A 157 4.02 5.43 -12.58
C PHE A 157 5.39 4.75 -12.51
N LEU A 158 5.47 3.45 -12.23
CA LEU A 158 6.74 2.72 -12.16
C LEU A 158 7.46 2.60 -13.52
N GLY A 159 6.77 2.85 -14.64
CA GLY A 159 7.38 3.01 -15.97
C GLY A 159 7.29 1.78 -16.88
N ASP A 160 6.68 0.67 -16.43
CA ASP A 160 6.47 -0.54 -17.23
C ASP A 160 4.98 -0.82 -17.41
N GLY A 161 4.34 0.00 -18.23
CA GLY A 161 2.94 -0.18 -18.62
C GLY A 161 2.66 -1.56 -19.24
N SER A 162 3.64 -2.27 -19.81
CA SER A 162 3.43 -3.62 -20.38
C SER A 162 3.60 -4.76 -19.38
N ALA A 163 4.57 -4.69 -18.46
CA ALA A 163 4.79 -5.73 -17.46
C ALA A 163 3.64 -5.76 -16.44
N CYS A 164 3.15 -4.60 -16.02
CA CYS A 164 2.03 -4.56 -15.08
C CYS A 164 0.65 -4.79 -15.73
N HIS A 165 0.46 -4.47 -17.02
CA HIS A 165 -0.73 -4.93 -17.74
C HIS A 165 -0.76 -6.45 -17.79
N ALA A 166 0.36 -7.11 -18.09
CA ALA A 166 0.46 -8.56 -17.99
C ALA A 166 0.25 -9.09 -16.56
N LEU A 167 0.61 -8.34 -15.50
CA LEU A 167 0.33 -8.72 -14.11
C LEU A 167 -1.15 -8.56 -13.73
N ILE A 168 -1.83 -7.53 -14.23
CA ILE A 168 -3.27 -7.32 -14.04
C ILE A 168 -4.06 -8.32 -14.90
N ASP A 169 -3.62 -8.57 -16.13
CA ASP A 169 -4.21 -9.55 -17.05
C ASP A 169 -3.99 -10.97 -16.52
N ALA A 170 -2.81 -11.32 -16.02
CA ALA A 170 -2.58 -12.60 -15.34
C ALA A 170 -3.43 -12.74 -14.06
N ALA A 171 -3.59 -11.69 -13.25
CA ALA A 171 -4.51 -11.74 -12.11
C ALA A 171 -5.99 -11.87 -12.52
N ASN A 172 -6.35 -11.47 -13.74
CA ASN A 172 -7.69 -11.60 -14.30
C ASN A 172 -7.90 -12.93 -15.08
N GLU A 173 -6.85 -13.52 -15.66
CA GLU A 173 -6.88 -14.76 -16.44
C GLU A 173 -7.04 -16.03 -15.57
N TRP A 174 -6.78 -15.95 -14.26
CA TRP A 174 -7.00 -17.06 -13.31
C TRP A 174 -8.48 -17.28 -12.95
N VAL A 175 -9.41 -16.65 -13.70
CA VAL A 175 -10.86 -16.68 -13.48
C VAL A 175 -11.61 -17.18 -14.73
N ALA A 176 -10.92 -17.66 -15.77
CA ALA A 176 -11.54 -18.33 -16.93
C ALA A 176 -11.54 -19.87 -16.78
#